data_AF-A0AAJ1B2U6-F1
#
_entry.id   AF-A0AAJ1B2U6-F1
#
_cell.length_a   1.000
_cell.length_b   1.000
_cell.length_c   1.000
_cell.angle_alpha   90.00
_cell.angle_beta   90.00
_cell.angle_gamma   90.00
#
_symmetry.space_group_name_H-M   'P 1'
#
loop_
_entity.id
_entity.type
_entity.pdbx_description
1 polymer ?
#
loop_
_entity_poly.entity_id
_entity_poly.type
_entity_poly.pdbx_seq_one_letter_code
_entity_poly.pdbx_strand_id
1 'polypeptide(L)' 'RETGMPYLFMELDDKSGNIEGRIWENNIDNDYIHLKGQIVKVNGEILLKDKGTAELICWKIEPGTEYDIHQFIIGL' A
#
# COMPACT_ATOMS: atom_id res chain seq x y z
N ARG A 1 4.54 -29.25 3.26
CA ARG A 1 4.74 -28.46 2.01
C ARG A 1 4.38 -27.04 2.37
N GLU A 2 5.35 -26.13 2.42
CA GLU A 2 5.05 -24.71 2.60
C GLU A 2 4.42 -24.19 1.30
N THR A 3 3.12 -23.95 1.34
CA THR A 3 2.37 -23.33 0.24
C THR A 3 2.31 -21.83 0.50
N GLY A 4 3.40 -21.13 0.19
CA GLY A 4 3.37 -19.67 0.17
C GLY A 4 2.64 -19.20 -1.08
N MET A 5 1.62 -18.36 -0.93
CA MET A 5 1.08 -17.60 -2.06
C MET A 5 1.94 -16.35 -2.26
N PRO A 6 2.43 -16.06 -3.47
CA PRO A 6 3.17 -14.84 -3.73
C PRO A 6 2.25 -13.61 -3.55
N TYR A 7 2.85 -12.51 -3.12
CA TYR A 7 2.20 -11.24 -2.96
C TYR A 7 3.17 -10.10 -3.25
N LEU A 8 2.64 -8.96 -3.64
CA LEU A 8 3.39 -7.71 -3.74
C LEU A 8 3.34 -7.01 -2.38
N PHE A 9 4.52 -6.76 -1.82
CA PHE A 9 4.69 -5.99 -0.59
C PHE A 9 4.73 -4.50 -0.89
N MET A 10 4.17 -3.71 0.02
CA MET A 10 4.13 -2.26 -0.06
C MET A 10 4.36 -1.63 1.30
N GLU A 11 4.89 -0.42 1.26
CA GLU A 11 5.04 0.45 2.40
C GLU A 11 4.37 1.78 2.05
N LEU A 12 3.42 2.22 2.88
CA LEU A 12 2.62 3.42 2.67
C LEU A 12 2.89 4.42 3.80
N ASP A 13 3.12 5.68 3.43
CA ASP A 13 3.38 6.79 4.36
C ASP A 13 2.47 7.97 4.00
N ASP A 14 1.74 8.48 5.00
CA ASP A 14 0.84 9.63 4.88
C ASP A 14 1.25 10.84 5.75
N LYS A 15 2.49 10.85 6.26
CA LYS A 15 3.06 11.77 7.26
C LYS A 15 2.53 11.63 8.68
N SER A 16 1.41 10.95 8.91
CA SER A 16 0.92 10.61 10.26
C SER A 16 1.57 9.34 10.80
N GLY A 17 1.99 8.47 9.89
CA GLY A 17 2.70 7.24 10.19
C GLY A 17 2.93 6.41 8.93
N ASN A 18 3.39 5.19 9.17
CA ASN A 18 3.68 4.22 8.13
C ASN A 18 2.87 2.95 8.37
N ILE A 19 2.40 2.32 7.29
CA ILE A 19 1.79 0.99 7.35
C ILE A 19 2.33 0.08 6.24
N GLU A 20 2.65 -1.14 6.63
CA GLU A 20 2.98 -2.22 5.71
C GLU A 20 1.70 -2.79 5.09
N GLY A 21 1.75 -3.10 3.80
CA GLY A 21 0.64 -3.72 3.11
C GLY A 21 1.07 -4.82 2.15
N ARG A 22 0.12 -5.68 1.81
CA ARG A 22 0.31 -6.73 0.79
C ARG A 22 -0.87 -6.84 -0.16
N ILE A 23 -0.58 -7.13 -1.41
CA ILE A 23 -1.55 -7.49 -2.45
C ILE A 23 -1.25 -8.91 -2.91
N TRP A 24 -2.21 -9.82 -2.76
CA TRP A 24 -2.06 -11.18 -3.27
C TRP A 24 -1.96 -11.21 -4.80
N GLU A 25 -1.19 -12.13 -5.36
CA GLU A 25 -0.91 -12.22 -6.81
C GLU A 25 -2.14 -12.12 -7.70
N ASN A 26 -3.24 -12.76 -7.30
CA ASN A 26 -4.52 -12.73 -8.05
C ASN A 26 -5.14 -11.32 -8.18
N ASN A 27 -4.68 -10.37 -7.37
CA ASN A 27 -5.17 -8.99 -7.34
C ASN A 27 -4.09 -7.98 -7.80
N ILE A 28 -2.92 -8.45 -8.25
CA ILE A 28 -1.86 -7.57 -8.76
C ILE A 28 -2.21 -7.16 -10.18
N ASP A 29 -2.38 -5.86 -10.39
CA ASP A 29 -2.31 -5.25 -11.72
C ASP A 29 -0.84 -4.92 -12.04
N ASN A 30 -0.41 -5.16 -13.28
CA ASN A 30 0.94 -4.80 -13.73
C ASN A 30 1.20 -3.30 -13.57
N ASP A 31 0.15 -2.48 -13.66
CA ASP A 31 0.27 -1.03 -13.55
C ASP A 31 0.63 -0.55 -12.14
N TYR A 32 0.46 -1.38 -11.11
CA TYR A 32 0.77 -1.01 -9.73
C TYR A 32 2.26 -0.72 -9.51
N ILE A 33 3.16 -1.35 -10.29
CA ILE A 33 4.59 -1.06 -10.18
C ILE A 33 4.92 0.38 -10.58
N HIS A 34 4.12 0.97 -11.46
CA HIS A 34 4.28 2.35 -11.93
C HIS A 34 3.79 3.38 -10.90
N LEU A 35 3.04 2.96 -9.89
CA LEU A 35 2.53 3.82 -8.83
C LEU A 35 3.55 4.07 -7.70
N LYS A 36 4.71 3.41 -7.74
CA LYS A 36 5.76 3.60 -6.72
C LYS A 36 6.20 5.06 -6.65
N GLY A 37 6.15 5.63 -5.44
CA GLY A 37 6.51 7.03 -5.17
C GLY A 37 5.44 8.04 -5.57
N GLN A 38 4.27 7.59 -6.01
CA GLN A 38 3.12 8.45 -6.27
C GLN A 38 2.17 8.46 -5.08
N ILE A 39 1.34 9.49 -5.00
CA ILE A 39 0.20 9.50 -4.08
C ILE A 39 -0.84 8.54 -4.63
N VAL A 40 -1.28 7.60 -3.79
CA VAL A 40 -2.24 6.57 -4.16
C VAL A 40 -3.39 6.54 -3.17
N LYS A 41 -4.56 6.13 -3.67
CA LYS A 41 -5.68 5.68 -2.85
C LYS A 41 -5.64 4.16 -2.77
N VAL A 42 -5.62 3.64 -1.56
CA VAL A 42 -5.55 2.20 -1.29
C VAL A 42 -6.82 1.76 -0.56
N ASN A 43 -7.43 0.66 -1.03
CA ASN A 43 -8.60 0.05 -0.37
C ASN A 43 -8.23 -1.37 0.08
N GLY A 44 -8.62 -1.72 1.30
CA GLY A 44 -8.29 -3.01 1.89
C GLY A 44 -8.82 -3.20 3.30
N GLU A 45 -8.40 -4.28 3.92
CA GLU A 45 -8.70 -4.64 5.31
C GLU A 45 -7.47 -4.50 6.20
N ILE A 46 -7.68 -4.06 7.44
CA ILE A 46 -6.62 -4.04 8.45
C ILE A 46 -6.58 -5.39 9.17
N LEU A 47 -5.44 -6.06 9.09
CA LEU A 47 -5.13 -7.25 9.88
C LEU A 47 -4.26 -6.85 11.07
N LEU A 48 -4.79 -7.06 12.28
CA LEU A 48 -4.02 -6.89 13.50
C LEU A 48 -3.18 -8.14 13.75
N LYS A 49 -1.85 -7.98 13.82
CA LYS A 49 -0.92 -9.06 14.19
C LYS A 49 -0.76 -9.10 15.72
N ASP A 50 -0.42 -10.28 16.26
CA ASP A 50 -0.32 -10.56 17.70
C ASP A 50 0.66 -9.64 18.49
N LYS A 51 1.48 -8.86 17.79
CA LYS A 51 2.45 -7.91 18.37
C LYS A 51 2.00 -6.44 18.33
N GLY A 52 0.72 -6.19 18.07
CA GLY A 52 0.16 -4.83 18.00
C GLY A 52 0.53 -4.06 16.72
N THR A 53 1.11 -4.75 15.74
CA THR A 53 1.38 -4.19 14.41
C THR A 53 0.19 -4.44 13.49
N ALA A 54 -0.25 -3.42 12.77
CA ALA A 54 -1.26 -3.54 11.73
C ALA A 54 -0.61 -3.82 10.38
N GLU A 55 -1.26 -4.63 9.55
CA GLU A 55 -0.90 -4.84 8.15
C GLU A 55 -2.15 -4.59 7.29
N LEU A 56 -1.97 -3.88 6.18
CA LEU A 56 -3.05 -3.64 5.22
C LEU A 56 -3.10 -4.76 4.18
N ILE A 57 -4.21 -5.49 4.15
CA ILE A 57 -4.53 -6.43 3.07
C ILE A 57 -5.21 -5.65 1.96
N CYS A 58 -4.43 -5.27 0.96
CA CYS A 58 -4.89 -4.41 -0.12
C CYS A 58 -5.60 -5.21 -1.22
N TRP A 59 -6.73 -4.67 -1.67
CA TRP A 59 -7.53 -5.21 -2.77
C TRP A 59 -7.46 -4.36 -4.02
N LYS A 60 -7.24 -3.05 -3.87
CA LYS A 60 -7.25 -2.09 -4.98
C LYS A 60 -6.36 -0.89 -4.68
N ILE A 61 -5.60 -0.47 -5.69
CA ILE A 61 -4.78 0.74 -5.67
C ILE A 61 -5.13 1.58 -6.88
N GLU A 62 -5.31 2.88 -6.67
CA GLU A 62 -5.57 3.83 -7.73
C GLU A 62 -4.69 5.07 -7.53
N PRO A 63 -4.26 5.76 -8.61
CA PRO A 63 -3.64 7.07 -8.49
C PRO A 63 -4.53 8.02 -7.68
N GLY A 64 -3.94 8.73 -6.72
CA GLY A 64 -4.62 9.81 -6.02
C GLY A 64 -4.77 11.01 -6.94
N THR A 65 -6.00 11.39 -7.28
CA THR A 65 -6.27 12.50 -8.22
C THR A 65 -6.66 13.82 -7.54
N GLU A 66 -6.90 13.80 -6.23
CA GLU A 66 -7.50 14.94 -5.49
C GLU A 66 -6.57 15.58 -4.46
N TYR A 67 -5.32 15.15 -4.40
CA TYR A 67 -4.35 15.62 -3.42
C TYR A 67 -3.30 16.51 -4.08
N ASP A 68 -3.04 17.68 -3.48
CA ASP A 68 -1.90 18.49 -3.87
C ASP A 68 -0.61 17.79 -3.41
N ILE A 69 0.22 17.37 -4.36
CA ILE A 69 1.50 16.70 -4.11
C ILE A 69 2.43 17.50 -3.21
N HIS A 70 2.31 18.83 -3.19
CA HIS A 70 3.05 19.72 -2.29
C HIS A 70 2.71 19.48 -0.81
N GLN A 71 1.54 18.91 -0.50
CA GLN A 71 1.17 18.53 0.86
C GLN A 71 1.90 17.27 1.34
N PHE A 72 2.56 16.53 0.46
CA PHE A 72 3.22 15.25 0.76
C PHE A 72 4.75 15.31 0.58
N ILE A 73 5.28 16.23 -0.23
CA ILE A 73 6.72 16.49 -0.35
C ILE A 73 7.15 17.54 0.69
N ILE A 74 8.07 17.20 1.60
CA ILE A 74 8.75 18.20 2.43
C ILE A 74 10.07 18.55 1.73
N GLY A 75 10.18 19.78 1.24
CA GLY A 75 11.41 20.32 0.65
C GLY A 75 11.47 20.23 -0.87
N LEU A 76 10.99 21.29 -1.53
CA LEU A 76 11.56 21.77 -2.78
C LEU A 76 12.17 23.15 -2.49
#